data_AF-A0A318A9U2-F1
#
_entry.id   AF-A0A318A9U2-F1
#
_cell.length_a   1.000
_cell.length_b   1.000
_cell.length_c   1.000
_cell.angle_alpha   90.00
_cell.angle_beta   90.00
_cell.angle_gamma   90.00
#
_symmetry.space_group_name_H-M   'P 1'
#
loop_
_entity.id
_entity.type
_entity.pdbx_description
1 polymer ?
#
loop_
_entity_poly.entity_id
_entity_poly.type
_entity_poly.pdbx_seq_one_letter_code
_entity_poly.pdbx_strand_id
1 'polypeptide(L)' 'MIASEQISYTASVSRDQARALVEMGPSAHHISTEDLVSGLDRLPKDLVVTVSVNLGLYCQT' A
#
# COMPACT_ATOMS: atom_id res chain seq x y z
N MET A 1 19.88 17.51 1.79
CA MET A 1 18.88 16.94 2.72
C MET A 1 19.13 17.56 4.08
N ILE A 2 18.12 18.17 4.70
CA ILE A 2 18.22 18.91 5.98
C ILE A 2 17.69 18.07 7.14
N ALA A 3 16.65 17.27 6.89
CA ALA A 3 16.11 16.32 7.85
C ALA A 3 15.53 15.12 7.10
N SER A 4 15.43 13.99 7.80
CA SER A 4 14.72 12.81 7.33
C SER A 4 14.00 12.16 8.51
N GLU A 5 12.80 11.65 8.27
CA GLU A 5 11.98 10.99 9.28
C GLU A 5 11.33 9.74 8.67
N GLN A 6 11.25 8.66 9.46
CA GLN A 6 10.49 7.48 9.10
C GLN A 6 9.15 7.53 9.83
N ILE A 7 8.06 7.54 9.06
CA ILE A 7 6.70 7.56 9.58
C ILE A 7 6.08 6.20 9.30
N SER A 8 5.58 5.52 10.34
CA SER A 8 4.86 4.26 10.22
C SER A 8 3.55 4.34 10.99
N TYR A 9 2.46 3.93 10.34
CA TYR A 9 1.13 3.89 10.93
C TYR A 9 0.30 2.77 10.32
N THR A 10 -0.80 2.43 10.98
CA THR A 10 -1.75 1.44 10.46
C THR A 10 -2.95 2.15 9.84
N ALA A 11 -3.50 1.55 8.80
CA ALA A 11 -4.71 2.02 8.13
C ALA A 11 -5.65 0.84 7.87
N SER A 12 -6.94 1.05 8.12
CA SER A 12 -7.98 0.12 7.69
C SER A 12 -8.30 0.39 6.22
N VAL A 13 -8.27 -0.65 5.40
CA VAL A 13 -8.61 -0.60 3.98
C VAL A 13 -9.63 -1.69 3.66
N SER A 14 -10.64 -1.33 2.87
CA SER A 14 -11.55 -2.31 2.30
C SER A 14 -10.85 -3.20 1.28
N ARG A 15 -11.43 -4.35 0.95
CA ARG A 15 -10.94 -5.21 -0.16
C ARG A 15 -10.82 -4.46 -1.49
N ASP A 16 -11.77 -3.59 -1.81
CA ASP A 16 -11.74 -2.80 -3.05
C ASP A 16 -10.56 -1.81 -3.07
N GLN A 17 -10.28 -1.16 -1.93
CA GLN A 17 -9.12 -0.30 -1.78
C GLN A 17 -7.81 -1.11 -1.85
N ALA A 18 -7.76 -2.29 -1.22
CA ALA A 18 -6.60 -3.17 -1.30
C ALA A 18 -6.34 -3.64 -2.74
N ARG A 19 -7.40 -3.96 -3.49
CA ARG A 19 -7.31 -4.27 -4.92
C ARG A 19 -6.68 -3.12 -5.69
N ALA A 20 -7.21 -1.90 -5.54
CA ALA A 20 -6.68 -0.73 -6.21
C ALA A 20 -5.21 -0.47 -5.86
N LEU A 21 -4.81 -0.65 -4.59
CA LEU A 21 -3.42 -0.52 -4.15
C LEU A 21 -2.50 -1.54 -4.84
N VAL A 22 -2.93 -2.79 -4.99
CA VAL A 22 -2.15 -3.82 -5.69
C VAL A 22 -2.06 -3.52 -7.17
N GLU A 23 -3.18 -3.12 -7.81
CA GLU A 23 -3.25 -2.79 -9.24
C GLU A 23 -2.37 -1.57 -9.62
N MET A 24 -2.22 -0.60 -8.71
CA MET A 24 -1.29 0.54 -8.89
C MET A 24 0.16 0.20 -8.54
N GLY A 25 0.40 -0.93 -7.88
CA GLY A 25 1.71 -1.32 -7.38
C GLY A 25 2.52 -2.15 -8.38
N PRO A 26 3.84 -2.27 -8.18
CA PRO A 26 4.71 -3.06 -9.05
C PRO A 26 4.32 -4.55 -9.10
N SER A 27 3.63 -5.05 -8.07
CA SER A 27 3.16 -6.45 -8.01
C SER A 27 2.01 -6.75 -8.97
N ALA A 28 1.31 -5.74 -9.51
CA ALA A 28 0.22 -5.94 -10.47
C ALA A 28 0.65 -6.77 -11.68
N HIS A 29 1.91 -6.66 -12.09
CA HIS A 29 2.45 -7.38 -13.24
C HIS A 29 2.74 -8.86 -12.98
N HIS A 30 2.71 -9.31 -11.73
CA HIS A 30 3.09 -10.66 -11.32
C HIS A 30 1.92 -11.53 -10.88
N ILE A 31 0.70 -11.00 -10.90
CA ILE A 31 -0.52 -11.72 -10.49
C ILE A 31 -1.59 -11.54 -11.56
N SER A 32 -2.33 -12.61 -11.86
CA SER A 32 -3.50 -12.48 -12.72
C SER A 32 -4.62 -11.74 -11.97
N THR A 33 -5.49 -11.06 -12.70
CA THR A 33 -6.65 -10.38 -12.09
C THR A 33 -7.56 -11.37 -11.34
N GLU A 34 -7.72 -12.59 -11.87
CA GLU A 34 -8.54 -13.64 -11.25
C GLU A 34 -7.93 -14.14 -9.93
N ASP A 35 -6.62 -14.33 -9.87
CA ASP A 35 -5.92 -14.74 -8.65
C ASP A 35 -5.96 -13.63 -7.59
N LEU A 36 -5.86 -12.37 -8.01
CA LEU A 36 -5.98 -11.21 -7.11
C LEU A 36 -7.36 -11.15 -6.48
N VAL A 37 -8.42 -11.24 -7.29
CA VAL A 37 -9.81 -11.22 -6.80
C VAL A 37 -10.07 -12.41 -5.88
N SER A 38 -9.69 -13.62 -6.31
CA SER A 38 -9.86 -14.84 -5.51
C SER A 38 -9.09 -14.81 -4.19
N GLY A 39 -7.91 -14.20 -4.17
CA GLY A 39 -7.11 -14.00 -2.97
C GLY A 39 -7.76 -13.03 -2.00
N LEU A 40 -8.22 -11.87 -2.49
CA LEU A 40 -8.88 -10.86 -1.67
C LEU A 40 -10.21 -11.34 -1.09
N ASP A 41 -10.95 -12.17 -1.82
CA ASP A 41 -12.24 -12.69 -1.36
C ASP A 41 -12.14 -13.60 -0.14
N ARG A 42 -10.97 -14.23 0.07
CA ARG A 42 -10.68 -15.09 1.22
C ARG A 42 -10.29 -14.31 2.48
N LEU A 43 -9.96 -13.02 2.36
CA LEU A 43 -9.54 -12.19 3.48
C LEU A 43 -10.74 -11.52 4.17
N PRO A 44 -10.63 -10.94 5.37
CA PRO A 44 -11.71 -10.13 5.96
C PRO A 44 -12.15 -8.96 5.04
N LYS A 45 -13.35 -8.41 5.28
CA LYS A 45 -13.86 -7.26 4.50
C LYS A 45 -13.01 -6.00 4.69
N ASP A 46 -12.52 -5.82 5.92
CA ASP A 46 -11.62 -4.74 6.31
C ASP A 46 -10.27 -5.33 6.68
N LEU A 47 -9.23 -4.82 6.03
CA LEU A 47 -7.85 -5.22 6.20
C LEU A 47 -7.12 -4.13 6.96
N VAL A 48 -6.31 -4.51 7.95
CA VAL A 48 -5.38 -3.58 8.58
C VAL A 48 -4.04 -3.70 7.87
N VAL A 49 -3.61 -2.63 7.22
CA VAL A 49 -2.31 -2.56 6.53
C VAL A 49 -1.38 -1.62 7.27
N THR A 50 -0.08 -1.88 7.17
CA THR A 50 0.94 -0.95 7.66
C THR A 50 1.39 -0.06 6.51
N VAL A 51 1.32 1.25 6.72
CA VAL A 51 1.86 2.26 5.81
C VAL A 51 3.17 2.75 6.39
N SER A 52 4.23 2.70 5.59
CA SER A 52 5.58 3.13 5.98
C SER A 52 6.13 4.09 4.94
N VAL A 53 6.47 5.30 5.38
CA VAL A 53 6.92 6.40 4.52
C VAL A 53 8.24 6.94 5.05
N ASN A 54 9.23 7.12 4.17
CA ASN A 54 10.44 7.87 4.47
C ASN A 54 10.25 9.30 3.94
N LEU A 55 10.19 10.27 4.84
CA LEU A 55 10.06 11.68 4.52
C LEU A 55 11.45 12.32 4.53
N GLY A 56 11.83 13.01 3.45
CA GLY A 56 13.07 13.78 3.38
C GLY A 56 12.81 15.25 3.09
N LEU A 57 13.40 16.15 3.88
CA LEU A 57 13.33 17.60 3.68
C LEU A 57 14.58 18.10 2.96
N TYR A 58 14.40 18.89 1.90
CA TYR A 58 15.48 19.47 1.11
C TYR A 58 15.21 20.98 0.97
N CYS A 59 16.20 21.84 1.23
CA CYS A 59 16.15 23.23 0.77
C CYS A 59 16.95 23.35 -0.53
N GLN A 60 16.39 24.10 -1.46
CA GLN A 60 17.12 24.67 -2.59
C GLN A 60 17.66 26.03 -2.13
N THR A 61 18.99 26.19 -2.15
CA THR A 61 19.66 27.49 -2.12
C THR A 61 19.81 28.04 -3.53
#